data_AF-A0A9J6CBX7-F1
#
_entry.id   AF-A0A9J6CBX7-F1
#
_cell.length_a   1.000
_cell.length_b   1.000
_cell.length_c   1.000
_cell.angle_alpha   90.00
_cell.angle_beta   90.00
_cell.angle_gamma   90.00
#
_symmetry.space_group_name_H-M   'P 1'
#
loop_
_entity.id
_entity.type
_entity.pdbx_description
1 polymer ?
#
loop_
_entity_poly.entity_id
_entity_poly.type
_entity_poly.pdbx_seq_one_letter_code
_entity_poly.pdbx_strand_id
1 'polypeptide(L)'
;MPSILREIAKENQLALLPVPQDFNQSSDETILEDSIQRIKSSGKINPAELVTGIVSAVLGYSEGPGKFIVDGIIFHQCGVEKLLKVIDNSYLIIFISGIDMANIDAPILFLDLFQQWIYGNL
;
A
#
# COMPACT_ATOMS: atom_id res chain seq x y z
N MET A 1 2.47 12.25 10.77
CA MET A 1 3.60 11.33 10.56
C MET A 1 4.29 10.96 11.87
N PRO A 2 4.37 9.65 12.20
CA PRO A 2 5.19 9.14 13.31
C PRO A 2 6.66 9.40 12.98
N SER A 3 7.43 9.75 13.99
CA SER A 3 8.85 10.08 13.84
C SER A 3 9.54 9.70 15.13
N ILE A 4 10.42 8.70 15.06
CA ILE A 4 11.14 8.19 16.23
C ILE A 4 11.95 9.29 16.94
N LEU A 5 12.46 10.27 16.17
CA LEU A 5 13.16 11.43 16.73
C LEU A 5 12.21 12.35 17.51
N ARG A 6 10.97 12.56 17.02
CA ARG A 6 9.95 13.31 17.76
C ARG A 6 9.44 12.53 18.96
N GLU A 7 9.38 11.21 18.86
CA GLU A 7 8.97 10.33 19.95
C GLU A 7 10.01 10.34 21.06
N ILE A 8 11.30 10.11 20.77
CA ILE A 8 12.39 10.22 21.75
C ILE A 8 12.45 11.62 22.38
N ALA A 9 12.24 12.69 21.58
CA ALA A 9 12.16 14.05 22.11
C ALA A 9 10.98 14.24 23.08
N LYS A 10 9.87 13.52 22.87
CA LYS A 10 8.68 13.51 23.73
C LYS A 10 8.73 12.47 24.85
N GLU A 11 9.48 11.39 24.76
CA GLU A 11 9.64 10.38 25.81
C GLU A 11 10.43 10.90 27.00
N ASN A 12 11.29 11.91 26.76
CA ASN A 12 11.81 12.77 27.82
C ASN A 12 10.69 13.56 28.56
N GLN A 13 9.43 13.47 28.10
CA GLN A 13 8.19 14.05 28.62
C GLN A 13 6.97 13.07 28.40
N LEU A 14 7.15 11.78 28.72
CA LEU A 14 6.11 10.77 29.03
C LEU A 14 4.74 10.84 28.29
N ALA A 15 4.65 10.47 27.01
CA ALA A 15 3.38 9.99 26.42
C ALA A 15 3.59 9.18 25.12
N LEU A 16 2.96 8.01 25.03
CA LEU A 16 2.80 7.24 23.80
C LEU A 16 1.92 8.02 22.82
N LEU A 17 2.35 8.18 21.57
CA LEU A 17 1.55 8.85 20.55
C LEU A 17 0.52 7.87 19.96
N PRO A 18 -0.74 8.30 19.76
CA PRO A 18 -1.71 7.49 19.04
C PRO A 18 -1.21 7.23 17.62
N VAL A 19 -1.23 5.97 17.21
CA VAL A 19 -0.89 5.58 15.84
C VAL A 19 -2.03 6.05 14.92
N PRO A 20 -1.75 6.90 13.91
CA PRO A 20 -2.76 7.32 12.95
C PRO A 20 -3.30 6.12 12.17
N GLN A 21 -4.62 6.11 11.90
CA GLN A 21 -5.22 5.15 10.98
C GLN A 21 -4.90 5.47 9.50
N ASP A 22 -4.64 6.74 9.20
CA ASP A 22 -4.24 7.23 7.88
C ASP A 22 -3.05 8.19 8.05
N PHE A 23 -2.11 8.12 7.10
CA PHE A 23 -0.94 8.98 7.04
C PHE A 23 -1.06 10.07 5.97
N ASN A 24 -2.09 10.05 5.13
CA ASN A 24 -2.33 11.06 4.11
C ASN A 24 -2.68 12.41 4.73
N GLN A 25 -1.95 13.45 4.35
CA GLN A 25 -2.22 14.83 4.74
C GLN A 25 -2.33 15.71 3.48
N SER A 26 -3.19 16.73 3.52
CA SER A 26 -3.28 17.70 2.41
C SER A 26 -2.00 18.53 2.21
N SER A 27 -1.11 18.53 3.20
CA SER A 27 0.22 19.15 3.14
C SER A 27 1.30 18.24 2.54
N ASP A 28 0.97 17.01 2.17
CA ASP A 28 1.95 16.07 1.63
C ASP A 28 2.43 16.52 0.25
N GLU A 29 3.74 16.33 0.02
CA GLU A 29 4.41 16.71 -1.22
C GLU A 29 5.03 15.46 -1.87
N THR A 30 5.02 15.42 -3.21
CA THR A 30 5.71 14.35 -3.94
C THR A 30 7.11 14.80 -4.36
N ILE A 31 8.11 13.99 -4.02
CA ILE A 31 9.51 14.21 -4.34
C ILE A 31 9.98 13.08 -5.25
N LEU A 32 10.57 13.43 -6.39
CA LEU A 32 11.28 12.48 -7.23
C LEU A 32 12.72 12.41 -6.71
N GLU A 33 13.13 11.21 -6.31
CA GLU A 33 14.47 10.93 -5.78
C GLU A 33 15.19 9.96 -6.71
N ASP A 34 16.41 10.33 -7.10
CA ASP A 34 17.36 9.44 -7.78
C ASP A 34 18.65 9.32 -6.93
N SER A 35 19.68 8.65 -7.46
CA SER A 35 20.94 8.43 -6.72
C SER A 35 21.78 9.70 -6.49
N ILE A 36 21.45 10.81 -7.16
CA ILE A 36 22.26 12.04 -7.19
C ILE A 36 21.49 13.22 -6.59
N GLN A 37 20.17 13.28 -6.76
CA GLN A 37 19.36 14.46 -6.47
C GLN A 37 17.92 14.13 -6.08
N ARG A 38 17.26 15.15 -5.51
CA ARG A 38 15.84 15.15 -5.18
C ARG A 38 15.19 16.41 -5.75
N ILE A 39 14.05 16.25 -6.40
CA ILE A 39 13.30 17.37 -6.99
C ILE A 39 11.83 17.32 -6.56
N LYS A 40 11.28 18.48 -6.17
CA LYS A 40 9.86 18.57 -5.85
C LYS A 40 9.05 18.48 -7.14
N SER A 41 7.99 17.67 -7.11
CA SER A 41 7.11 17.46 -8.25
C SER A 41 5.69 17.96 -7.96
N SER A 42 5.06 18.55 -8.97
CA SER A 42 3.67 19.00 -8.94
C SER A 42 3.04 18.82 -10.33
N GLY A 43 1.77 19.20 -10.51
CA GLY A 43 1.06 19.00 -11.79
C GLY A 43 0.17 17.76 -11.75
N LYS A 44 0.23 16.89 -12.76
CA LYS A 44 -0.58 15.65 -12.85
C LYS A 44 0.02 14.52 -12.00
N ILE A 45 0.25 14.81 -10.73
CA ILE A 45 0.72 13.86 -9.73
C ILE A 45 -0.04 14.11 -8.43
N ASN A 46 -0.71 13.08 -7.91
CA ASN A 46 -1.51 13.18 -6.70
C ASN A 46 -0.79 12.47 -5.54
N PRO A 47 -0.32 13.19 -4.50
CA PRO A 47 0.32 12.57 -3.34
C PRO A 47 -0.55 11.54 -2.63
N ALA A 48 -1.87 11.70 -2.64
CA ALA A 48 -2.81 10.78 -1.98
C ALA A 48 -3.00 9.44 -2.73
N GLU A 49 -2.57 9.34 -3.98
CA GLU A 49 -2.66 8.13 -4.80
C GLU A 49 -1.32 7.39 -4.94
N LEU A 50 -0.26 7.91 -4.32
CA LEU A 50 1.09 7.38 -4.42
C LEU A 50 1.64 7.03 -3.04
N VAL A 51 2.51 6.02 -3.01
CA VAL A 51 3.28 5.67 -1.82
C VAL A 51 4.77 5.82 -2.09
N THR A 52 5.53 6.17 -1.06
CA THR A 52 6.98 6.28 -1.14
C THR A 52 7.61 4.95 -1.53
N GLY A 53 8.62 5.00 -2.42
CA GLY A 53 9.36 3.82 -2.88
C GLY A 53 8.88 3.25 -4.23
N ILE A 54 7.81 3.80 -4.82
CA ILE A 54 7.40 3.44 -6.18
C ILE A 54 8.44 3.96 -7.18
N VAL A 55 8.96 3.05 -8.02
CA VAL A 55 9.79 3.38 -9.17
C VAL A 55 8.89 3.54 -10.39
N SER A 56 8.93 4.72 -11.02
CA SER A 56 8.15 5.04 -12.21
C SER A 56 8.95 5.91 -13.17
N ALA A 57 8.55 5.93 -14.44
CA ALA A 57 9.05 6.92 -15.38
C ALA A 57 8.06 8.09 -15.47
N VAL A 58 8.61 9.30 -15.39
CA VAL A 58 7.83 10.55 -15.29
C VAL A 58 8.20 11.45 -16.47
N LEU A 59 7.19 11.97 -17.15
CA LEU A 59 7.31 12.93 -18.24
C LEU A 59 6.86 14.32 -17.74
N GLY A 60 7.59 15.35 -18.11
CA GLY A 60 7.28 16.72 -17.73
C GLY A 60 8.42 17.69 -18.00
N TYR A 61 8.39 18.84 -17.35
CA TYR A 61 9.37 19.91 -17.54
C TYR A 61 9.76 20.59 -16.22
N SER A 62 10.92 21.23 -16.19
CA SER A 62 11.38 21.99 -15.01
C SER A 62 10.79 23.40 -15.01
N GLU A 63 10.12 23.77 -13.92
CA GLU A 63 9.60 25.12 -13.67
C GLU A 63 10.53 25.86 -12.69
N GLY A 64 11.79 26.03 -13.12
CA GLY A 64 12.84 26.67 -12.34
C GLY A 64 13.57 25.73 -11.36
N PRO A 65 14.48 26.29 -10.54
CA PRO A 65 15.38 25.48 -9.73
C PRO A 65 14.61 24.66 -8.68
N GLY A 66 14.74 23.33 -8.76
CA GLY A 66 14.19 22.40 -7.76
C GLY A 66 12.70 22.09 -7.89
N LYS A 67 12.05 22.51 -8.98
CA LYS A 67 10.64 22.20 -9.28
C LYS A 67 10.47 21.51 -10.63
N PHE A 68 9.67 20.46 -10.65
CA PHE A 68 9.33 19.68 -11.84
C PHE A 68 7.81 19.57 -11.98
N ILE A 69 7.28 19.97 -13.13
CA ILE A 69 5.85 19.84 -13.45
C ILE A 69 5.66 18.56 -14.23
N VAL A 70 4.81 17.67 -13.70
CA VAL A 70 4.50 16.37 -14.25
C VAL A 70 3.33 16.47 -15.23
N ASP A 71 3.55 16.01 -16.46
CA ASP A 71 2.54 15.89 -17.51
C ASP A 71 2.01 14.45 -17.67
N GLY A 72 2.83 13.46 -17.30
CA GLY A 72 2.47 12.05 -17.38
C GLY A 72 3.37 11.14 -16.54
N ILE A 73 2.81 10.02 -16.08
CA ILE A 73 3.50 9.01 -15.27
C ILE A 73 3.19 7.64 -15.88
N ILE A 74 4.22 6.81 -15.99
CA ILE A 74 4.08 5.40 -16.37
C ILE A 74 4.71 4.51 -15.29
N PHE A 75 3.94 3.54 -14.84
CA PHE A 75 4.38 2.53 -13.87
C PHE A 75 4.86 1.28 -14.59
N HIS A 76 5.73 0.52 -13.92
CA HIS A 76 6.10 -0.79 -14.41
C HIS A 76 4.85 -1.68 -14.47
N GLN A 77 4.56 -2.20 -15.66
CA GLN A 77 3.45 -3.13 -15.87
C GLN A 77 3.85 -4.55 -15.49
N CYS A 78 2.87 -5.47 -15.50
CA CYS A 78 3.16 -6.87 -15.32
C CYS A 78 4.13 -7.38 -16.41
N GLY A 79 4.96 -8.36 -16.07
CA GLY A 79 5.82 -9.03 -17.04
C GLY A 79 5.02 -9.84 -18.06
N VAL A 80 5.74 -10.52 -18.96
CA VAL A 80 5.12 -11.40 -19.97
C VAL A 80 4.26 -12.46 -19.28
N GLU A 81 2.96 -12.43 -19.55
CA GLU A 81 2.01 -13.41 -19.05
C GLU A 81 2.16 -14.73 -19.82
N LYS A 82 2.17 -15.85 -19.10
CA LYS A 82 2.14 -17.18 -19.72
C LYS A 82 0.71 -17.54 -20.06
N LEU A 83 0.50 -18.08 -21.25
CA LEU A 83 -0.81 -18.60 -21.65
C LEU A 83 -1.27 -19.68 -20.66
N LEU A 84 -2.50 -19.50 -20.15
CA LEU A 84 -3.13 -20.48 -19.28
C LEU A 84 -3.45 -21.75 -20.08
N LYS A 85 -3.24 -22.91 -19.45
CA LYS A 85 -3.64 -24.19 -20.04
C LYS A 85 -5.15 -24.32 -19.95
N VAL A 86 -5.74 -24.88 -21.00
CA VAL A 86 -7.16 -25.26 -20.97
C VAL A 86 -7.32 -26.39 -19.97
N ILE A 87 -8.26 -26.23 -19.05
CA ILE A 87 -8.71 -27.26 -18.12
C ILE A 87 -10.07 -27.75 -18.58
N ASP A 88 -10.21 -29.07 -18.72
CA ASP A 88 -11.45 -29.70 -19.20
C ASP A 88 -12.55 -29.69 -18.14
N ASN A 89 -12.19 -29.55 -16.86
CA ASN A 89 -13.09 -29.52 -15.73
C ASN A 89 -13.04 -28.17 -15.01
N SER A 90 -14.19 -27.73 -14.50
CA SER A 90 -14.28 -26.55 -13.65
C SER A 90 -13.87 -26.92 -12.22
N TYR A 91 -12.76 -26.36 -11.75
CA TYR A 91 -12.32 -26.44 -10.36
C TYR A 91 -12.62 -25.12 -9.65
N LEU A 92 -13.11 -25.20 -8.42
CA LEU A 92 -13.31 -24.04 -7.56
C LEU A 92 -12.15 -23.95 -6.56
N ILE A 93 -11.65 -22.74 -6.33
CA ILE A 93 -10.61 -22.44 -5.33
C ILE A 93 -11.20 -21.43 -4.35
N ILE A 94 -11.04 -21.70 -3.05
CA ILE A 94 -11.50 -20.81 -1.99
C ILE A 94 -10.27 -20.13 -1.39
N PHE A 95 -10.32 -18.80 -1.31
CA PHE A 95 -9.31 -18.00 -0.62
C PHE A 95 -9.88 -17.52 0.72
N ILE A 96 -9.18 -17.82 1.81
CA ILE A 96 -9.50 -17.37 3.16
C ILE A 96 -8.26 -16.76 3.81
N SER A 97 -8.42 -15.66 4.53
CA SER A 97 -7.34 -14.94 5.21
C SER A 97 -7.86 -14.26 6.48
N GLY A 98 -6.98 -13.94 7.43
CA GLY A 98 -7.36 -13.22 8.65
C GLY A 98 -8.08 -14.07 9.70
N ILE A 99 -7.81 -15.38 9.74
CA ILE A 99 -8.33 -16.27 10.78
C ILE A 99 -7.55 -15.99 12.07
N ASP A 100 -8.11 -15.17 12.95
CA ASP A 100 -7.52 -14.84 14.25
C ASP A 100 -8.00 -15.83 15.32
N MET A 101 -7.23 -16.90 15.52
CA MET A 101 -7.53 -17.95 16.51
C MET A 101 -6.97 -17.65 17.91
N ALA A 102 -6.17 -16.59 18.07
CA ALA A 102 -5.51 -16.27 19.34
C ALA A 102 -6.38 -15.37 20.24
N ASN A 103 -7.45 -14.80 19.69
CA ASN A 103 -8.33 -13.89 20.40
C ASN A 103 -9.41 -14.66 21.19
N ILE A 104 -9.87 -14.06 22.30
CA ILE A 104 -10.91 -14.65 23.16
C ILE A 104 -12.24 -14.79 22.38
N ASP A 105 -12.49 -13.86 21.45
CA ASP A 105 -13.66 -13.84 20.59
C ASP A 105 -13.44 -14.59 19.25
N ALA A 106 -12.56 -15.60 19.24
CA ALA A 106 -12.27 -16.37 18.04
C ALA A 106 -13.57 -16.85 17.36
N PRO A 107 -13.72 -16.72 16.04
CA PRO A 107 -14.96 -17.03 15.31
C PRO A 107 -15.11 -18.54 15.08
N ILE A 108 -14.98 -19.34 16.14
CA ILE A 108 -14.95 -20.81 16.13
C ILE A 108 -16.20 -21.36 15.44
N LEU A 109 -17.38 -20.83 15.77
CA LEU A 109 -18.64 -21.24 15.15
C LEU A 109 -18.66 -21.01 13.63
N PHE A 110 -18.16 -19.88 13.16
CA PHE A 110 -18.13 -19.58 11.71
C PHE A 110 -17.14 -20.47 10.99
N LEU A 111 -16.02 -20.80 11.63
CA LEU A 111 -15.04 -21.74 11.09
C LEU A 111 -15.60 -23.16 11.03
N ASP A 112 -16.34 -23.58 12.06
CA ASP A 112 -17.01 -24.88 12.08
C ASP A 112 -18.07 -24.99 10.98
N LEU A 113 -18.90 -23.94 10.79
CA LEU A 113 -19.88 -23.89 9.71
C LEU A 113 -19.22 -23.89 8.33
N PHE A 114 -18.13 -23.13 8.17
CA PHE A 114 -17.36 -23.13 6.93
C PHE A 114 -16.79 -24.52 6.63
N GLN A 115 -16.29 -25.21 7.65
CA GLN A 115 -15.81 -26.58 7.53
C GLN A 115 -16.95 -27.53 7.11
N GLN A 116 -18.13 -27.43 7.73
CA GLN A 116 -19.29 -28.23 7.32
C GLN A 116 -19.70 -27.95 5.87
N TRP A 117 -19.63 -26.69 5.44
CA TRP A 117 -19.94 -26.30 4.06
C TRP A 117 -18.92 -26.88 3.07
N ILE A 118 -17.63 -26.85 3.37
CA ILE A 118 -16.59 -27.48 2.53
C ILE A 118 -16.80 -28.99 2.42
N TYR A 119 -17.17 -29.66 3.51
CA TYR A 119 -17.45 -31.08 3.51
C TYR A 119 -18.78 -31.43 2.81
N GLY A 120 -19.60 -30.45 2.46
CA GLY A 120 -20.91 -30.66 1.83
C GLY A 120 -21.99 -31.17 2.80
N ASN A 121 -21.83 -30.89 4.09
CA ASN A 121 -22.77 -31.29 5.14
C ASN A 121 -23.86 -30.24 5.43
N LEU A 122 -23.84 -29.11 4.71
CA LEU A 122 -24.81 -28.01 4.77
C LEU A 122 -25.59 -27.89 3.46
#